data_AF-G5BZ16-F1
#
_entry.id   AF-G5BZ16-F1
#
_cell.length_a   1.000
_cell.length_b   1.000
_cell.length_c   1.000
_cell.angle_alpha   90.00
_cell.angle_beta   90.00
_cell.angle_gamma   90.00
#
_symmetry.space_group_name_H-M   'P 1'
#
loop_
_entity.id
_entity.type
_entity.pdbx_description
1 polymer ?
#
loop_
_entity_poly.entity_id
_entity_poly.type
_entity_poly.pdbx_seq_one_letter_code
_entity_poly.pdbx_strand_id
1 'polypeptide(L)'
;MALSSRAHAFSVEALVGKSSKRKSQDPREEVQTDLKEENSREQREARRNSVVGKSQQPAEKQPKTESSTTTFSGCGGGSSSCSNGNSQKNLEEDDVIQMELQGSELWKRFYDIGTEMIITKAGRRMFPSVRVKVKGLDPAKQYYVAIDVVPVDSKRYRYVYHSSQWMVAGNTDHSCISPRFYIHPDSPCSGETWMQQIISFDRVKLTNNEMDDRGHIILQSMHKYKPRVHVMEQNSRVDLSQIQCLPAEGVKTFSFKETEFTTVTAYQNQQVKLLYAI
;
A
#
# COMPACT_ATOMS: atom_id res chain seq x y z
N MET A 1 -10.63 -36.13 47.57
CA MET A 1 -11.06 -36.25 46.16
C MET A 1 -12.27 -35.36 45.95
N ALA A 2 -12.31 -34.56 44.89
CA ALA A 2 -13.52 -33.91 44.38
C ALA A 2 -13.23 -33.47 42.95
N LEU A 3 -13.99 -33.94 41.95
CA LEU A 3 -13.84 -33.55 40.55
C LEU A 3 -15.09 -32.81 40.10
N SER A 4 -14.90 -31.70 39.37
CA SER A 4 -15.98 -30.80 38.98
C SER A 4 -16.91 -31.43 37.96
N SER A 5 -18.22 -31.27 38.16
CA SER A 5 -19.24 -31.86 37.30
C SER A 5 -19.47 -31.05 36.02
N ARG A 6 -18.80 -31.51 34.95
CA ARG A 6 -19.36 -31.61 33.60
C ARG A 6 -19.61 -30.31 32.82
N ALA A 7 -18.62 -29.93 32.00
CA ALA A 7 -18.87 -29.11 30.81
C ALA A 7 -19.61 -29.93 29.73
N HIS A 8 -20.65 -29.35 29.12
CA HIS A 8 -21.30 -29.81 27.88
C HIS A 8 -21.96 -28.59 27.22
N ALA A 9 -21.25 -27.92 26.31
CA ALA A 9 -21.75 -26.73 25.60
C ALA A 9 -21.46 -26.77 24.08
N PHE A 10 -21.03 -27.91 23.55
CA PHE A 10 -20.69 -28.11 22.14
C PHE A 10 -21.28 -29.42 21.62
N SER A 11 -22.55 -29.38 21.22
CA SER A 11 -23.22 -30.44 20.45
C SER A 11 -23.92 -29.79 19.25
N VAL A 12 -23.76 -30.39 18.07
CA VAL A 12 -24.07 -29.75 16.77
C VAL A 12 -25.58 -29.60 16.51
N GLU A 13 -26.43 -30.32 17.25
CA GLU A 13 -27.89 -30.35 17.08
C GLU A 13 -28.59 -29.01 17.41
N ALA A 14 -27.92 -28.07 18.09
CA ALA A 14 -28.47 -26.73 18.37
C ALA A 14 -28.63 -25.85 17.11
N LEU A 15 -28.11 -26.27 15.95
CA LEU A 15 -27.96 -25.44 14.74
C LEU A 15 -28.99 -25.71 13.62
N VAL A 16 -29.88 -26.71 13.77
CA VAL A 16 -30.89 -27.06 12.75
C VAL A 16 -32.26 -27.32 13.39
N GLY A 17 -33.11 -26.28 13.48
CA GLY A 17 -34.26 -26.29 14.40
C GLY A 17 -35.50 -25.47 14.03
N LYS A 18 -36.11 -25.72 12.86
CA LYS A 18 -37.51 -25.36 12.47
C LYS A 18 -37.86 -23.87 12.28
N SER A 19 -38.54 -23.61 11.16
CA SER A 19 -39.24 -22.35 10.87
C SER A 19 -40.59 -22.24 11.60
N SER A 20 -41.10 -21.03 11.80
CA SER A 20 -42.46 -20.79 12.32
C SER A 20 -43.01 -19.42 11.90
N LYS A 21 -44.27 -19.40 11.40
CA LYS A 21 -44.94 -18.20 10.90
C LYS A 21 -45.51 -17.32 12.03
N ARG A 22 -45.17 -16.02 12.03
CA ARG A 22 -46.02 -14.91 12.53
C ARG A 22 -45.80 -13.74 11.55
N LYS A 23 -46.79 -13.42 10.71
CA LYS A 23 -48.01 -12.60 10.92
C LYS A 23 -47.72 -11.12 10.64
N SER A 24 -48.51 -10.53 9.74
CA SER A 24 -48.27 -9.25 9.08
C SER A 24 -48.75 -8.02 9.86
N GLN A 25 -48.10 -6.89 9.60
CA GLN A 25 -48.60 -5.53 9.83
C GLN A 25 -48.12 -4.61 8.68
N ASP A 26 -48.86 -3.54 8.40
CA ASP A 26 -48.82 -2.77 7.14
C ASP A 26 -48.05 -1.43 7.31
N PRO A 27 -47.04 -1.11 6.48
CA PRO A 27 -46.24 0.11 6.62
C PRO A 27 -46.88 1.32 5.91
N ARG A 28 -47.70 2.10 6.63
CA ARG A 28 -48.30 3.34 6.11
C ARG A 28 -48.43 4.48 7.15
N GLU A 29 -47.31 5.02 7.66
CA GLU A 29 -47.26 6.39 8.23
C GLU A 29 -45.83 6.90 8.53
N GLU A 30 -44.90 6.88 7.56
CA GLU A 30 -43.55 7.46 7.78
C GLU A 30 -42.86 8.03 6.52
N VAL A 31 -43.64 8.40 5.48
CA VAL A 31 -43.12 8.90 4.18
C VAL A 31 -43.56 10.34 3.90
N GLN A 32 -43.68 11.19 4.94
CA GLN A 32 -44.21 12.56 4.77
C GLN A 32 -43.52 13.65 5.61
N THR A 33 -42.26 13.45 5.98
CA THR A 33 -41.40 14.47 6.62
C THR A 33 -40.21 14.90 5.75
N ASP A 34 -39.46 13.97 5.15
CA ASP A 34 -38.17 14.29 4.50
C ASP A 34 -38.29 15.10 3.19
N LEU A 35 -39.40 14.96 2.45
CA LEU A 35 -39.65 15.64 1.16
C LEU A 35 -39.83 17.18 1.26
N LYS A 36 -39.45 17.80 2.39
CA LYS A 36 -39.44 19.26 2.58
C LYS A 36 -38.07 19.86 2.91
N GLU A 37 -37.06 19.08 3.31
CA GLU A 37 -35.73 19.65 3.59
C GLU A 37 -34.84 19.77 2.34
N GLU A 38 -34.85 18.80 1.43
CA GLU A 38 -33.97 18.84 0.24
C GLU A 38 -34.22 20.06 -0.66
N ASN A 39 -35.49 20.40 -0.90
CA ASN A 39 -35.92 21.53 -1.73
C ASN A 39 -35.54 22.92 -1.15
N SER A 40 -34.91 22.97 0.04
CA SER A 40 -34.36 24.19 0.64
C SER A 40 -32.89 24.44 0.32
N ARG A 41 -32.14 23.41 -0.14
CA ARG A 41 -30.67 23.50 -0.31
C ARG A 41 -30.26 23.83 -1.75
N GLU A 42 -30.93 23.27 -2.75
CA GLU A 42 -30.58 23.49 -4.17
C GLU A 42 -30.71 24.95 -4.63
N GLN A 43 -31.61 25.74 -4.02
CA GLN A 43 -31.76 27.17 -4.34
C GLN A 43 -30.56 28.05 -3.91
N ARG A 44 -29.59 27.53 -3.14
CA ARG A 44 -28.48 28.36 -2.62
C ARG A 44 -27.22 28.38 -3.49
N GLU A 45 -26.99 27.39 -4.35
CA GLU A 45 -25.79 27.35 -5.20
C GLU A 45 -25.99 28.00 -6.58
N ALA A 46 -27.24 28.08 -7.07
CA ALA A 46 -27.61 28.61 -8.39
C ALA A 46 -27.42 30.14 -8.60
N ARG A 47 -26.64 30.83 -7.76
CA ARG A 47 -26.45 32.30 -7.81
C ARG A 47 -24.99 32.77 -7.84
N ARG A 48 -24.01 31.89 -8.10
CA ARG A 48 -22.59 32.30 -8.11
C ARG A 48 -21.75 31.72 -9.26
N ASN A 49 -22.18 31.94 -10.51
CA ASN A 49 -21.29 32.13 -11.68
C ASN A 49 -22.06 32.59 -12.94
N SER A 50 -21.84 33.85 -13.37
CA SER A 50 -22.16 34.35 -14.72
C SER A 50 -21.36 35.64 -15.00
N VAL A 51 -21.32 36.09 -16.27
CA VAL A 51 -20.47 37.17 -16.83
C VAL A 51 -19.01 36.70 -17.08
N VAL A 52 -18.66 36.06 -18.22
CA VAL A 52 -18.45 36.55 -19.62
C VAL A 52 -16.96 36.43 -19.97
N GLY A 53 -16.52 35.95 -21.15
CA GLY A 53 -17.25 35.27 -22.24
C GLY A 53 -16.54 35.37 -23.61
N LYS A 54 -16.77 34.38 -24.52
CA LYS A 54 -16.24 34.25 -25.90
C LYS A 54 -14.70 34.08 -25.99
N SER A 55 -14.07 33.38 -26.95
CA SER A 55 -14.48 32.63 -28.15
C SER A 55 -13.34 31.64 -28.53
N GLN A 56 -13.41 30.65 -29.44
CA GLN A 56 -14.45 30.20 -30.40
C GLN A 56 -14.22 28.71 -30.79
N GLN A 57 -14.76 28.28 -31.94
CA GLN A 57 -14.57 27.03 -32.69
C GLN A 57 -14.58 27.37 -34.21
N PRO A 58 -14.36 26.45 -35.20
CA PRO A 58 -14.35 24.97 -35.17
C PRO A 58 -12.89 24.43 -35.32
N ALA A 59 -12.49 23.30 -35.95
CA ALA A 59 -13.13 22.36 -36.89
C ALA A 59 -12.48 20.95 -36.90
N GLU A 60 -12.75 20.17 -37.95
CA GLU A 60 -12.55 18.72 -38.07
C GLU A 60 -11.35 18.31 -38.97
N LYS A 61 -10.75 17.12 -38.73
CA LYS A 61 -10.91 15.92 -39.61
C LYS A 61 -10.08 14.70 -39.17
N GLN A 62 -10.49 13.52 -39.64
CA GLN A 62 -9.70 12.26 -39.62
C GLN A 62 -8.62 12.27 -40.72
N PRO A 63 -7.70 11.28 -40.74
CA PRO A 63 -7.95 10.15 -41.65
C PRO A 63 -7.51 8.76 -41.09
N LYS A 64 -7.72 7.72 -41.91
CA LYS A 64 -7.24 6.34 -41.71
C LYS A 64 -5.91 6.07 -42.44
N THR A 65 -5.22 5.03 -41.96
CA THR A 65 -4.48 3.98 -42.69
C THR A 65 -4.23 4.12 -44.20
N GLU A 66 -2.97 3.96 -44.63
CA GLU A 66 -2.61 3.13 -45.81
C GLU A 66 -1.13 2.67 -45.77
N SER A 67 -0.66 1.90 -46.77
CA SER A 67 0.57 1.08 -46.71
C SER A 67 1.28 0.93 -48.08
N SER A 68 2.62 0.89 -48.11
CA SER A 68 3.50 0.16 -49.08
C SER A 68 5.01 0.52 -48.89
N THR A 69 5.99 -0.41 -48.84
CA THR A 69 6.61 -1.26 -49.92
C THR A 69 7.58 -0.44 -50.81
N THR A 70 8.90 -0.72 -50.97
CA THR A 70 9.77 -1.88 -50.61
C THR A 70 11.07 -1.45 -49.83
N THR A 71 12.38 -1.80 -50.04
CA THR A 71 13.16 -2.50 -51.11
C THR A 71 14.56 -3.04 -50.63
N PHE A 72 15.20 -3.83 -51.49
CA PHE A 72 16.55 -4.46 -51.55
C PHE A 72 17.81 -3.55 -51.39
N SER A 73 19.07 -4.01 -51.18
CA SER A 73 19.68 -5.36 -50.96
C SER A 73 21.15 -5.25 -50.45
N GLY A 74 21.74 -6.34 -49.91
CA GLY A 74 23.19 -6.47 -49.69
C GLY A 74 23.60 -7.72 -48.89
N CYS A 75 24.53 -8.55 -49.39
CA CYS A 75 24.84 -9.88 -48.82
C CYS A 75 26.35 -10.22 -48.81
N GLY A 76 26.80 -10.99 -47.79
CA GLY A 76 28.15 -11.54 -47.60
C GLY A 76 28.60 -11.38 -46.14
N GLY A 77 29.22 -12.33 -45.44
CA GLY A 77 29.78 -13.65 -45.81
C GLY A 77 31.31 -13.64 -45.74
N GLY A 78 32.00 -14.48 -44.96
CA GLY A 78 31.58 -15.47 -43.96
C GLY A 78 32.77 -16.35 -43.48
N SER A 79 32.63 -17.09 -42.37
CA SER A 79 33.62 -18.05 -41.81
C SER A 79 34.97 -17.45 -41.34
N SER A 80 35.66 -17.86 -40.27
CA SER A 80 35.52 -18.97 -39.28
C SER A 80 36.23 -18.53 -37.96
N SER A 81 36.49 -19.31 -36.90
CA SER A 81 36.41 -20.76 -36.66
C SER A 81 36.01 -21.08 -35.19
N CYS A 82 36.93 -21.57 -34.35
CA CYS A 82 36.69 -22.07 -32.99
C CYS A 82 38.00 -22.15 -32.16
N SER A 83 37.91 -21.91 -30.84
CA SER A 83 38.81 -22.47 -29.80
C SER A 83 38.32 -22.12 -28.38
N ASN A 84 38.73 -22.93 -27.41
CA ASN A 84 38.27 -22.89 -26.01
C ASN A 84 38.44 -21.53 -25.31
N GLY A 85 37.40 -21.10 -24.58
CA GLY A 85 37.46 -20.10 -23.52
C GLY A 85 36.91 -20.69 -22.22
N ASN A 86 37.50 -20.34 -21.07
CA ASN A 86 37.28 -21.03 -19.81
C ASN A 86 35.91 -20.72 -19.16
N SER A 87 35.46 -21.58 -18.25
CA SER A 87 34.20 -21.40 -17.48
C SER A 87 34.28 -20.28 -16.45
N GLN A 88 34.28 -19.02 -16.89
CA GLN A 88 34.05 -17.87 -16.01
C GLN A 88 32.54 -17.69 -15.77
N LYS A 89 32.01 -18.39 -14.76
CA LYS A 89 30.87 -17.83 -14.02
C LYS A 89 31.35 -16.61 -13.25
N ASN A 90 30.58 -15.53 -13.26
CA ASN A 90 30.96 -14.27 -12.63
C ASN A 90 31.23 -14.47 -11.13
N LEU A 91 32.39 -14.00 -10.66
CA LEU A 91 32.73 -13.92 -9.23
C LEU A 91 32.34 -12.54 -8.66
N GLU A 92 31.20 -12.00 -9.11
CA GLU A 92 30.75 -10.62 -8.86
C GLU A 92 29.26 -10.54 -8.44
N GLU A 93 28.63 -11.66 -8.05
CA GLU A 93 27.21 -11.67 -7.62
C GLU A 93 27.01 -11.54 -6.09
N ASP A 94 28.06 -11.71 -5.28
CA ASP A 94 27.96 -11.73 -3.80
C ASP A 94 27.82 -10.35 -3.12
N ASP A 95 28.24 -9.24 -3.77
CA ASP A 95 28.23 -7.88 -3.18
C ASP A 95 26.87 -7.14 -3.36
N VAL A 96 25.90 -7.82 -3.99
CA VAL A 96 24.54 -7.31 -4.18
C VAL A 96 23.71 -7.58 -2.91
N ILE A 97 23.54 -6.57 -2.07
CA ILE A 97 22.60 -6.62 -0.93
C ILE A 97 21.18 -6.96 -1.44
N GLN A 98 20.64 -8.07 -0.98
CA GLN A 98 19.30 -8.58 -1.31
C GLN A 98 18.35 -8.48 -0.11
N MET A 99 17.04 -8.37 -0.38
CA MET A 99 16.01 -8.33 0.66
C MET A 99 14.79 -9.17 0.28
N GLU A 100 14.34 -10.03 1.20
CA GLU A 100 13.27 -11.01 1.02
C GLU A 100 12.09 -10.72 1.96
N LEU A 101 10.92 -10.39 1.39
CA LEU A 101 9.68 -10.20 2.14
C LEU A 101 9.21 -11.52 2.78
N GLN A 102 9.14 -11.56 4.11
CA GLN A 102 8.73 -12.75 4.86
C GLN A 102 7.20 -12.81 4.97
N GLY A 103 6.62 -13.96 4.59
CA GLY A 103 5.17 -14.13 4.49
C GLY A 103 4.55 -13.49 3.24
N SER A 104 5.27 -13.54 2.11
CA SER A 104 4.84 -12.94 0.84
C SER A 104 3.46 -13.45 0.37
N GLU A 105 3.12 -14.68 0.73
CA GLU A 105 1.89 -15.40 0.37
C GLU A 105 0.67 -14.80 1.08
N LEU A 106 0.86 -14.26 2.30
CA LEU A 106 -0.17 -13.53 3.02
C LEU A 106 -0.37 -12.14 2.41
N TRP A 107 0.72 -11.44 2.12
CA TRP A 107 0.68 -10.13 1.44
C TRP A 107 -0.01 -10.22 0.08
N LYS A 108 0.30 -11.23 -0.74
CA LYS A 108 -0.38 -11.50 -2.02
C LYS A 108 -1.89 -11.66 -1.86
N ARG A 109 -2.35 -12.46 -0.88
CA ARG A 109 -3.79 -12.62 -0.58
C ARG A 109 -4.49 -11.30 -0.20
N PHE A 110 -3.82 -10.40 0.53
CA PHE A 110 -4.36 -9.07 0.81
C PHE A 110 -4.35 -8.18 -0.46
N TYR A 111 -3.26 -8.20 -1.22
CA TYR A 111 -3.09 -7.43 -2.45
C TYR A 111 -4.11 -7.79 -3.53
N ASP A 112 -4.40 -9.08 -3.72
CA ASP A 112 -5.38 -9.59 -4.71
C ASP A 112 -6.81 -9.09 -4.45
N ILE A 113 -7.16 -8.83 -3.19
CA ILE A 113 -8.46 -8.27 -2.75
C ILE A 113 -8.41 -6.72 -2.68
N GLY A 114 -7.20 -6.15 -2.65
CA GLY A 114 -6.90 -4.74 -2.43
C GLY A 114 -6.70 -4.42 -0.96
N THR A 115 -5.46 -4.48 -0.48
CA THR A 115 -5.07 -4.24 0.92
C THR A 115 -5.59 -2.89 1.45
N GLU A 116 -6.21 -2.89 2.63
CA GLU A 116 -6.67 -1.67 3.32
C GLU A 116 -6.01 -1.53 4.69
N MET A 117 -5.37 -0.40 4.97
CA MET A 117 -4.75 -0.13 6.28
C MET A 117 -5.56 0.89 7.08
N ILE A 118 -5.99 0.53 8.29
CA ILE A 118 -6.67 1.44 9.22
C ILE A 118 -5.68 2.49 9.76
N ILE A 119 -6.01 3.77 9.61
CA ILE A 119 -5.28 4.90 10.23
C ILE A 119 -6.14 5.60 11.30
N THR A 120 -5.52 5.98 12.42
CA THR A 120 -6.23 6.66 13.54
C THR A 120 -5.37 7.72 14.23
N LYS A 121 -6.00 8.68 14.91
CA LYS A 121 -5.32 9.79 15.63
C LYS A 121 -4.30 9.32 16.68
N ALA A 122 -4.47 8.12 17.25
CA ALA A 122 -3.57 7.54 18.25
C ALA A 122 -2.44 6.66 17.67
N GLY A 123 -2.41 6.51 16.34
CA GLY A 123 -1.49 5.63 15.62
C GLY A 123 -1.88 4.16 15.71
N ARG A 124 -2.20 3.54 14.57
CA ARG A 124 -2.59 2.11 14.44
C ARG A 124 -1.47 1.31 13.77
N ARG A 125 -1.18 0.11 14.27
CA ARG A 125 -0.18 -0.80 13.68
C ARG A 125 -0.67 -1.36 12.35
N MET A 126 0.24 -1.58 11.40
CA MET A 126 -0.03 -2.30 10.15
C MET A 126 -0.34 -3.77 10.43
N PHE A 127 -1.21 -4.37 9.61
CA PHE A 127 -1.35 -5.82 9.48
C PHE A 127 -1.59 -6.15 7.99
N PRO A 128 -0.90 -7.14 7.40
CA PRO A 128 0.26 -7.84 7.95
C PRO A 128 1.38 -6.84 8.30
N SER A 129 2.26 -7.21 9.24
CA SER A 129 3.45 -6.38 9.50
C SER A 129 4.47 -6.58 8.38
N VAL A 130 5.16 -5.51 7.99
CA VAL A 130 6.29 -5.63 7.08
C VAL A 130 7.41 -6.35 7.83
N ARG A 131 7.84 -7.49 7.30
CA ARG A 131 8.90 -8.33 7.86
C ARG A 131 9.84 -8.73 6.73
N VAL A 132 11.14 -8.53 6.92
CA VAL A 132 12.13 -8.75 5.86
C VAL A 132 13.34 -9.51 6.38
N LYS A 133 13.96 -10.31 5.50
CA LYS A 133 15.29 -10.86 5.72
C LYS A 133 16.25 -10.20 4.73
N VAL A 134 17.45 -9.84 5.19
CA VAL A 134 18.50 -9.20 4.37
C VAL A 134 19.64 -10.19 4.15
N LYS A 135 20.33 -10.07 3.01
CA LYS A 135 21.53 -10.85 2.63
C LYS A 135 22.55 -9.93 1.94
N GLY A 136 23.82 -10.32 1.89
CA GLY A 136 24.88 -9.56 1.21
C GLY A 136 25.35 -8.31 1.95
N LEU A 137 25.10 -8.19 3.26
CA LEU A 137 25.69 -7.15 4.11
C LEU A 137 27.13 -7.54 4.49
N ASP A 138 28.02 -6.57 4.63
CA ASP A 138 29.35 -6.80 5.20
C ASP A 138 29.19 -7.17 6.70
N PRO A 139 29.64 -8.36 7.14
CA PRO A 139 29.49 -8.79 8.54
C PRO A 139 30.13 -7.83 9.55
N ALA A 140 31.25 -7.18 9.19
CA ALA A 140 32.04 -6.33 10.09
C ALA A 140 31.49 -4.89 10.20
N LYS A 141 30.69 -4.44 9.23
CA LYS A 141 30.15 -3.08 9.21
C LYS A 141 28.87 -2.94 10.00
N GLN A 142 28.63 -1.72 10.49
CA GLN A 142 27.38 -1.33 11.15
C GLN A 142 26.41 -0.75 10.12
N TYR A 143 25.13 -1.12 10.24
CA TYR A 143 24.05 -0.64 9.39
C TYR A 143 22.86 -0.16 10.22
N TYR A 144 22.21 0.89 9.74
CA TYR A 144 20.88 1.30 10.16
C TYR A 144 19.84 0.72 9.20
N VAL A 145 18.71 0.27 9.74
CA VAL A 145 17.58 -0.22 8.95
C VAL A 145 16.34 0.60 9.30
N ALA A 146 15.70 1.17 8.28
CA ALA A 146 14.54 2.04 8.43
C ALA A 146 13.43 1.69 7.42
N ILE A 147 12.22 2.22 7.65
CA ILE A 147 11.08 2.06 6.75
C ILE A 147 10.38 3.41 6.56
N ASP A 148 10.12 3.79 5.31
CA ASP A 148 9.23 4.89 4.95
C ASP A 148 7.92 4.35 4.35
N VAL A 149 6.96 5.25 4.09
CA VAL A 149 5.74 4.95 3.35
C VAL A 149 5.48 6.10 2.37
N VAL A 150 5.63 5.86 1.07
CA VAL A 150 5.43 6.86 0.00
C VAL A 150 4.08 6.71 -0.68
N PRO A 151 3.46 7.79 -1.20
CA PRO A 151 2.27 7.69 -2.04
C PRO A 151 2.60 6.98 -3.37
N VAL A 152 1.65 6.19 -3.87
CA VAL A 152 1.76 5.48 -5.17
C VAL A 152 1.32 6.37 -6.33
N ASP A 153 0.31 7.23 -6.11
CA ASP A 153 -0.11 8.27 -7.03
C ASP A 153 -0.72 9.48 -6.28
N SER A 154 -0.88 10.60 -6.98
CA SER A 154 -1.48 11.84 -6.46
C SER A 154 -3.01 11.85 -6.60
N LYS A 155 -3.67 10.73 -6.24
CA LYS A 155 -5.12 10.54 -6.44
C LYS A 155 -5.83 10.13 -5.16
N ARG A 156 -6.93 10.82 -4.89
CA ARG A 156 -7.91 10.44 -3.87
C ARG A 156 -8.89 9.44 -4.46
N TYR A 157 -9.13 8.35 -3.73
CA TYR A 157 -10.03 7.29 -4.12
C TYR A 157 -11.37 7.35 -3.36
N ARG A 158 -12.39 6.65 -3.86
CA ARG A 158 -13.59 6.22 -3.12
C ARG A 158 -13.88 4.76 -3.40
N TYR A 159 -14.45 4.06 -2.43
CA TYR A 159 -15.01 2.74 -2.67
C TYR A 159 -16.44 2.85 -3.18
N VAL A 160 -16.85 1.92 -4.05
CA VAL A 160 -18.17 1.88 -4.69
C VAL A 160 -18.84 0.56 -4.35
N TYR A 161 -19.65 0.58 -3.30
CA TYR A 161 -20.23 -0.63 -2.68
C TYR A 161 -21.06 -1.49 -3.65
N HIS A 162 -21.84 -0.88 -4.54
CA HIS A 162 -22.71 -1.62 -5.48
C HIS A 162 -21.95 -2.33 -6.62
N SER A 163 -20.67 -2.03 -6.84
CA SER A 163 -19.80 -2.72 -7.78
C SER A 163 -18.54 -3.31 -7.13
N SER A 164 -18.44 -3.23 -5.80
CA SER A 164 -17.29 -3.66 -4.97
C SER A 164 -15.92 -3.17 -5.46
N GLN A 165 -15.85 -1.93 -5.98
CA GLN A 165 -14.68 -1.41 -6.69
C GLN A 165 -14.14 -0.08 -6.14
N TRP A 166 -12.82 0.11 -6.26
CA TRP A 166 -12.13 1.37 -5.99
C TRP A 166 -12.13 2.27 -7.22
N MET A 167 -12.70 3.47 -7.10
CA MET A 167 -12.75 4.49 -8.15
C MET A 167 -11.94 5.72 -7.75
N VAL A 168 -11.36 6.42 -8.73
CA VAL A 168 -10.77 7.75 -8.51
C VAL A 168 -11.89 8.76 -8.23
N ALA A 169 -11.73 9.55 -7.17
CA ALA A 169 -12.65 10.61 -6.77
C ALA A 169 -12.10 12.02 -7.01
N GLY A 170 -10.78 12.16 -7.18
CA GLY A 170 -10.11 13.40 -7.55
C GLY A 170 -8.60 13.31 -7.44
N ASN A 171 -7.91 14.40 -7.73
CA ASN A 171 -6.49 14.56 -7.47
C ASN A 171 -6.25 15.10 -6.05
N THR A 172 -5.06 14.88 -5.50
CA THR A 172 -4.64 15.46 -4.21
C THR A 172 -3.13 15.64 -4.24
N ASP A 173 -2.66 16.77 -3.73
CA ASP A 173 -1.23 17.03 -3.55
C ASP A 173 -0.78 16.49 -2.19
N HIS A 174 0.35 15.79 -2.20
CA HIS A 174 0.97 15.20 -1.02
C HIS A 174 2.18 16.03 -0.53
N SER A 175 2.52 17.14 -1.19
CA SER A 175 3.61 18.05 -0.79
C SER A 175 3.50 18.58 0.64
N CYS A 176 2.28 18.66 1.18
CA CYS A 176 2.01 19.08 2.56
C CYS A 176 2.36 18.02 3.62
N ILE A 177 2.50 16.74 3.25
CA ILE A 177 2.87 15.69 4.19
C ILE A 177 4.40 15.63 4.28
N SER A 178 4.97 16.13 5.38
CA SER A 178 6.39 15.93 5.68
C SER A 178 6.71 14.42 5.75
N PRO A 179 7.60 13.88 4.90
CA PRO A 179 7.92 12.45 4.88
C PRO A 179 8.48 12.01 6.23
N ARG A 180 7.96 10.90 6.78
CA ARG A 180 8.43 10.31 8.03
C ARG A 180 8.84 8.88 7.81
N PHE A 181 10.04 8.55 8.27
CA PHE A 181 10.57 7.20 8.32
C PHE A 181 10.68 6.73 9.77
N TYR A 182 10.57 5.42 9.98
CA TYR A 182 10.76 4.77 11.27
C TYR A 182 12.08 3.99 11.24
N ILE A 183 12.99 4.31 12.16
CA ILE A 183 14.24 3.55 12.36
C ILE A 183 13.92 2.31 13.20
N HIS A 184 14.40 1.13 12.78
CA HIS A 184 14.27 -0.10 13.57
C HIS A 184 15.04 0.04 14.89
N PRO A 185 14.45 -0.32 16.06
CA PRO A 185 15.01 0.00 17.38
C PRO A 185 16.38 -0.64 17.65
N ASP A 186 16.69 -1.73 16.95
CA ASP A 186 17.97 -2.43 17.03
C ASP A 186 19.09 -1.75 16.20
N SER A 187 18.82 -0.57 15.60
CA SER A 187 19.81 0.17 14.80
C SER A 187 20.64 1.14 15.66
N PRO A 188 21.96 1.28 15.42
CA PRO A 188 22.77 0.51 14.47
C PRO A 188 23.07 -0.91 14.98
N CYS A 189 23.18 -1.85 14.04
CA CYS A 189 23.63 -3.23 14.31
C CYS A 189 24.61 -3.70 13.23
N SER A 190 25.38 -4.77 13.50
CA SER A 190 26.29 -5.32 12.49
C SER A 190 25.54 -5.97 11.33
N GLY A 191 26.15 -5.98 10.15
CA GLY A 191 25.62 -6.71 8.99
C GLY A 191 25.40 -8.19 9.28
N GLU A 192 26.26 -8.80 10.12
CA GLU A 192 26.09 -10.17 10.59
C GLU A 192 24.77 -10.36 11.35
N THR A 193 24.52 -9.57 12.39
CA THR A 193 23.30 -9.68 13.21
C THR A 193 22.05 -9.39 12.37
N TRP A 194 22.10 -8.44 11.44
CA TRP A 194 20.98 -8.17 10.52
C TRP A 194 20.67 -9.33 9.56
N MET A 195 21.66 -10.11 9.13
CA MET A 195 21.46 -11.27 8.25
C MET A 195 21.02 -12.54 9.00
N GLN A 196 21.37 -12.66 10.30
CA GLN A 196 21.01 -13.80 11.14
C GLN A 196 19.49 -13.89 11.39
N GLN A 197 18.79 -12.76 11.58
CA GLN A 197 17.38 -12.72 12.00
C GLN A 197 16.41 -12.11 10.96
N ILE A 198 15.10 -12.13 11.28
CA ILE A 198 14.05 -11.47 10.49
C ILE A 198 13.74 -10.11 11.12
N ILE A 199 13.96 -9.04 10.37
CA ILE A 199 13.67 -7.65 10.78
C ILE A 199 12.15 -7.44 10.80
N SER A 200 11.61 -6.82 11.84
CA SER A 200 10.16 -6.69 12.08
C SER A 200 9.72 -5.25 12.30
N PHE A 201 8.82 -4.77 11.46
CA PHE A 201 8.22 -3.44 11.58
C PHE A 201 6.84 -3.46 12.28
N ASP A 202 6.58 -4.42 13.18
CA ASP A 202 5.32 -4.55 13.92
C ASP A 202 5.01 -3.37 14.85
N ARG A 203 6.04 -2.62 15.25
CA ARG A 203 5.94 -1.44 16.11
C ARG A 203 5.54 -0.17 15.34
N VAL A 204 5.69 -0.17 14.01
CA VAL A 204 5.31 0.96 13.15
C VAL A 204 3.82 1.25 13.27
N LYS A 205 3.49 2.54 13.33
CA LYS A 205 2.12 3.03 13.42
C LYS A 205 1.84 4.08 12.34
N LEU A 206 0.65 3.96 11.77
CA LEU A 206 0.09 4.87 10.80
C LEU A 206 -0.96 5.76 11.47
N THR A 207 -0.93 7.06 11.22
CA THR A 207 -1.86 8.04 11.78
C THR A 207 -2.43 8.99 10.72
N ASN A 208 -3.63 9.51 10.97
CA ASN A 208 -4.23 10.61 10.21
C ASN A 208 -4.08 11.98 10.91
N ASN A 209 -3.26 12.06 11.96
CA ASN A 209 -2.98 13.30 12.67
C ASN A 209 -1.80 14.02 12.01
N GLU A 210 -2.06 15.07 11.24
CA GLU A 210 -1.02 15.89 10.59
C GLU A 210 -0.10 16.59 11.62
N MET A 211 -0.59 16.78 12.85
CA MET A 211 0.16 17.34 13.99
C MET A 211 0.58 16.26 14.99
N ASP A 212 1.06 15.10 14.53
CA ASP A 212 1.55 14.02 15.41
C ASP A 212 2.97 14.31 15.92
N ASP A 213 3.12 14.41 17.24
CA ASP A 213 4.37 14.66 17.97
C ASP A 213 5.14 13.37 18.31
N ARG A 214 4.55 12.20 18.05
CA ARG A 214 5.01 10.89 18.54
C ARG A 214 5.90 10.13 17.55
N GLY A 215 6.26 10.76 16.44
CA GLY A 215 7.01 10.11 15.35
C GLY A 215 6.23 9.01 14.62
N HIS A 216 4.89 8.99 14.72
CA HIS A 216 4.10 8.09 13.87
C HIS A 216 4.17 8.53 12.40
N ILE A 217 4.00 7.58 11.47
CA ILE A 217 3.94 7.87 10.04
C ILE A 217 2.57 8.47 9.72
N ILE A 218 2.56 9.72 9.25
CA ILE A 218 1.36 10.48 8.91
C ILE A 218 0.95 10.13 7.48
N LEU A 219 -0.30 9.72 7.28
CA LEU A 219 -0.87 9.43 5.97
C LEU A 219 -2.27 10.04 5.86
N GLN A 220 -2.67 10.46 4.66
CA GLN A 220 -4.03 10.89 4.37
C GLN A 220 -4.91 9.67 4.11
N SER A 221 -6.19 9.71 4.53
CA SER A 221 -7.15 8.63 4.26
C SER A 221 -7.57 8.61 2.79
N MET A 222 -7.97 7.44 2.28
CA MET A 222 -8.45 7.19 0.91
C MET A 222 -7.39 7.41 -0.19
N HIS A 223 -6.13 7.15 0.12
CA HIS A 223 -4.99 7.27 -0.80
C HIS A 223 -4.18 5.98 -0.83
N LYS A 224 -3.45 5.74 -1.93
CA LYS A 224 -2.61 4.54 -2.08
C LYS A 224 -1.17 4.81 -1.69
N TYR A 225 -0.60 3.90 -0.92
CA TYR A 225 0.75 4.01 -0.39
C TYR A 225 1.53 2.70 -0.54
N LYS A 226 2.86 2.82 -0.57
CA LYS A 226 3.81 1.70 -0.61
C LYS A 226 4.89 1.88 0.46
N PRO A 227 5.10 0.90 1.36
CA PRO A 227 6.28 0.86 2.20
C PRO A 227 7.56 0.72 1.39
N ARG A 228 8.63 1.41 1.80
CA ARG A 228 10.00 1.17 1.32
C ARG A 228 10.88 0.91 2.52
N VAL A 229 11.71 -0.13 2.45
CA VAL A 229 12.70 -0.45 3.48
C VAL A 229 14.07 0.02 3.01
N HIS A 230 14.79 0.69 3.89
CA HIS A 230 16.08 1.31 3.62
C HIS A 230 17.15 0.66 4.49
N VAL A 231 18.29 0.35 3.89
CA VAL A 231 19.50 -0.11 4.57
C VAL A 231 20.60 0.91 4.31
N MET A 232 21.23 1.38 5.38
CA MET A 232 22.19 2.49 5.35
C MET A 232 23.45 2.09 6.09
N GLU A 233 24.60 2.16 5.43
CA GLU A 233 25.91 1.91 6.07
C GLU A 233 26.26 3.06 7.03
N GLN A 234 26.69 2.74 8.26
CA GLN A 234 27.10 3.73 9.25
C GLN A 234 28.45 4.36 8.89
N ASN A 235 28.41 5.33 7.98
CA ASN A 235 29.54 6.19 7.70
C ASN A 235 29.73 7.21 8.83
N SER A 236 30.96 7.30 9.36
CA SER A 236 31.36 8.09 10.56
C SER A 236 31.22 9.63 10.44
N ARG A 237 30.45 10.12 9.47
CA ARG A 237 30.19 11.54 9.19
C ARG A 237 28.71 11.92 9.34
N VAL A 238 27.82 10.97 9.59
CA VAL A 238 26.37 11.15 9.45
C VAL A 238 25.63 10.62 10.69
N ASP A 239 25.25 11.52 11.60
CA ASP A 239 24.35 11.20 12.70
C ASP A 239 22.90 11.19 12.21
N LEU A 240 22.39 9.98 11.96
CA LEU A 240 21.02 9.75 11.49
C LEU A 240 19.93 10.13 12.51
N SER A 241 20.27 10.43 13.77
CA SER A 241 19.29 10.90 14.77
C SER A 241 18.79 12.32 14.52
N GLN A 242 19.50 13.12 13.70
CA GLN A 242 19.21 14.54 13.43
C GLN A 242 18.65 14.78 12.02
N ILE A 243 18.48 13.72 11.21
CA ILE A 243 18.25 13.85 9.77
C ILE A 243 16.77 13.72 9.43
N GLN A 244 16.20 14.79 8.84
CA GLN A 244 14.78 14.88 8.49
C GLN A 244 14.42 14.18 7.16
N CYS A 245 15.40 13.81 6.33
CA CYS A 245 15.21 13.10 5.07
C CYS A 245 16.44 12.23 4.77
N LEU A 246 16.22 10.96 4.40
CA LEU A 246 17.29 9.98 4.18
C LEU A 246 18.29 10.48 3.11
N PRO A 247 19.62 10.38 3.33
CA PRO A 247 20.60 10.82 2.35
C PRO A 247 20.50 10.01 1.06
N ALA A 248 20.74 10.64 -0.09
CA ALA A 248 20.65 9.96 -1.39
C ALA A 248 21.83 9.00 -1.66
N GLU A 249 22.94 9.17 -0.94
CA GLU A 249 24.20 8.45 -1.14
C GLU A 249 24.42 7.42 -0.01
N GLY A 250 24.77 6.19 -0.38
CA GLY A 250 24.96 5.07 0.57
C GLY A 250 23.69 4.37 1.06
N VAL A 251 22.49 4.76 0.61
CA VAL A 251 21.19 4.19 1.05
C VAL A 251 20.63 3.22 0.02
N LYS A 252 20.73 1.91 0.28
CA LYS A 252 20.09 0.88 -0.56
C LYS A 252 18.61 0.76 -0.15
N THR A 253 17.69 0.91 -1.12
CA THR A 253 16.24 0.98 -0.88
C THR A 253 15.51 -0.15 -1.60
N PHE A 254 14.59 -0.82 -0.89
CA PHE A 254 13.83 -1.97 -1.35
C PHE A 254 12.33 -1.72 -1.19
N SER A 255 11.51 -2.19 -2.14
CA SER A 255 10.04 -2.07 -2.05
C SER A 255 9.36 -3.24 -2.74
N PHE A 256 8.31 -3.78 -2.13
CA PHE A 256 7.58 -4.95 -2.63
C PHE A 256 6.21 -4.51 -3.16
N LYS A 257 5.78 -5.04 -4.31
CA LYS A 257 4.55 -4.59 -4.97
C LYS A 257 3.30 -5.08 -4.21
N GLU A 258 3.37 -6.29 -3.68
CA GLU A 258 2.34 -6.90 -2.82
C GLU A 258 2.15 -6.16 -1.48
N THR A 259 3.03 -5.22 -1.12
CA THR A 259 2.89 -4.36 0.08
C THR A 259 2.17 -3.04 -0.18
N GLU A 260 1.70 -2.78 -1.41
CA GLU A 260 0.85 -1.63 -1.71
C GLU A 260 -0.52 -1.75 -1.00
N PHE A 261 -0.98 -0.65 -0.41
CA PHE A 261 -2.26 -0.59 0.30
C PHE A 261 -2.97 0.75 0.13
N THR A 262 -4.29 0.74 0.35
CA THR A 262 -5.12 1.96 0.48
C THR A 262 -5.32 2.29 1.96
N THR A 263 -5.11 3.54 2.36
CA THR A 263 -5.43 4.00 3.73
C THR A 263 -6.93 4.21 3.90
N VAL A 264 -7.47 3.83 5.05
CA VAL A 264 -8.88 4.07 5.41
C VAL A 264 -9.02 4.37 6.90
N THR A 265 -10.08 5.06 7.31
CA THR A 265 -10.43 5.21 8.74
C THR A 265 -11.27 4.04 9.25
N ALA A 266 -11.97 3.33 8.36
CA ALA A 266 -12.68 2.08 8.60
C ALA A 266 -12.72 1.26 7.30
N TYR A 267 -12.68 -0.07 7.39
CA TYR A 267 -12.65 -0.95 6.22
C TYR A 267 -13.85 -0.72 5.29
N GLN A 268 -13.59 -0.60 3.98
CA GLN A 268 -14.59 -0.42 2.93
C GLN A 268 -14.99 -1.77 2.33
N ASN A 269 -14.02 -2.58 1.90
CA ASN A 269 -14.27 -3.94 1.41
C ASN A 269 -14.49 -4.92 2.59
N GLN A 270 -15.66 -5.56 2.62
CA GLN A 270 -15.99 -6.55 3.65
C GLN A 270 -15.13 -7.82 3.58
N GLN A 271 -14.65 -8.22 2.39
CA GLN A 271 -13.75 -9.37 2.23
C GLN A 271 -12.41 -9.11 2.93
N VAL A 272 -11.88 -7.89 2.80
CA VAL A 272 -10.67 -7.45 3.49
C VAL A 272 -10.89 -7.49 5.01
N LYS A 273 -12.00 -6.93 5.50
CA LYS A 273 -12.38 -7.00 6.93
C LYS A 273 -12.49 -8.44 7.46
N LEU A 274 -12.96 -9.39 6.65
CA LEU A 274 -13.02 -10.81 7.02
C LEU A 274 -11.63 -11.45 7.04
N LEU A 275 -10.73 -11.11 6.11
CA LEU A 275 -9.34 -11.58 6.12
C LEU A 275 -8.54 -11.03 7.32
N TYR A 276 -8.95 -9.88 7.86
CA TYR A 276 -8.48 -9.31 9.13
C TYR A 276 -9.10 -9.91 10.40
N ALA A 277 -10.00 -10.89 10.27
CA ALA A 277 -10.71 -11.55 11.38
C ALA A 277 -10.34 -13.04 11.55
N ILE A 278 -9.25 -13.47 10.90
CA ILE A 278 -8.64 -14.81 10.97
C ILE A 278 -7.34 -14.73 11.78
#